data_AF-A0A511KM85-F1
#
_entry.id   AF-A0A511KM85-F1
#
_cell.length_a   1.000
_cell.length_b   1.000
_cell.length_c   1.000
_cell.angle_alpha   90.00
_cell.angle_beta   90.00
_cell.angle_gamma   90.00
#
_symmetry.space_group_name_H-M   'P 1'
#
loop_
_entity.id
_entity.type
_entity.pdbx_description
1 polymer ?
#
loop_
_entity_poly.entity_id
_entity_poly.type
_entity_poly.pdbx_seq_one_letter_code
_entity_poly.pdbx_strand_id
1 'polypeptide(L)'
;MGLAAKLAAATAQASPSWSGYAAPPSAPQQPAFDPTKDIDAVLRMLEDGVKDQNISHFYPSGSLKPIAERIVRTGALTQIAQSWHLPYELAMDLARLALFDIALLLDDSASMQFLENGVRIAELRMMVGRIATAAGLFDSDGIEVRWLNSKKEGNGFTTEAQVVELIERVKWDRATPLGTAMKHKILEPLVYKKIKKNALKKPFLIISVTDGAPTAEPRDEIVKVIIEARDKLSKTPYTPDAVSFQFAQVGNDLEARQFLEEIDSHPTIGSLVDVLLPSPALHRLGPIHSGWDSSDEK
;
A
#
# COMPACT_ATOMS: atom_id res chain seq x y z
N MET A 1 -4.95 -4.22 13.69
CA MET A 1 -4.29 -3.32 12.72
C MET A 1 -4.19 -4.07 11.41
N GLY A 2 -4.69 -3.49 10.31
CA GLY A 2 -4.57 -4.11 8.99
C GLY A 2 -3.11 -4.17 8.55
N LEU A 3 -2.87 -5.03 7.55
CA LEU A 3 -1.53 -5.34 7.02
C LEU A 3 -0.74 -4.09 6.60
N ALA A 4 -1.45 -3.03 6.25
CA ALA A 4 -0.83 -1.86 5.70
C ALA A 4 -0.86 -0.62 6.59
N ALA A 5 -1.62 -0.60 7.69
CA ALA A 5 -1.24 0.17 8.87
C ALA A 5 0.14 -0.27 9.39
N LYS A 6 0.46 -1.58 9.32
CA LYS A 6 1.79 -2.10 9.64
C LYS A 6 2.84 -1.76 8.58
N LEU A 7 2.51 -1.90 7.29
CA LEU A 7 3.38 -1.47 6.19
C LEU A 7 3.70 0.02 6.27
N ALA A 8 2.75 0.85 6.70
CA ALA A 8 2.94 2.27 6.85
C ALA A 8 3.56 2.71 8.17
N ALA A 9 3.32 1.98 9.26
CA ALA A 9 4.14 2.13 10.46
C ALA A 9 5.59 1.81 10.13
N ALA A 10 5.83 0.77 9.32
CA ALA A 10 7.14 0.43 8.81
C ALA A 10 7.70 1.52 7.87
N THR A 11 6.88 2.16 7.03
CA THR A 11 7.37 3.28 6.21
C THR A 11 7.64 4.55 7.05
N ALA A 12 6.80 4.86 8.04
CA ALA A 12 6.99 6.04 8.90
C ALA A 12 8.20 5.91 9.83
N GLN A 13 8.51 4.71 10.34
CA GLN A 13 9.71 4.44 11.15
C GLN A 13 11.00 4.47 10.35
N ALA A 14 10.92 4.19 9.04
CA ALA A 14 12.07 4.17 8.13
C ALA A 14 12.37 5.56 7.51
N SER A 15 11.69 6.63 7.92
CA SER A 15 12.00 7.99 7.46
C SER A 15 13.23 8.53 8.20
N PRO A 16 14.28 9.02 7.50
CA PRO A 16 15.41 9.64 8.17
C PRO A 16 14.93 10.91 8.88
N SER A 17 15.09 10.97 10.20
CA SER A 17 14.99 12.22 10.93
C SER A 17 16.12 13.13 10.47
N TRP A 18 15.84 14.11 9.61
CA TRP A 18 16.77 15.19 9.30
C TRP A 18 16.81 16.15 10.49
N SER A 19 17.44 15.71 11.58
CA SER A 19 17.80 16.54 12.73
C SER A 19 19.32 16.55 12.82
N GLY A 20 19.90 17.76 12.76
CA GLY A 20 21.34 17.98 12.73
C GLY A 20 22.10 17.26 13.84
N TYR A 21 23.29 16.77 13.50
CA TYR A 21 24.37 16.32 14.39
C TYR A 21 23.94 15.75 15.75
N ALA A 22 23.06 14.75 15.74
CA ALA A 22 22.95 13.80 16.85
C ALA A 22 23.53 12.46 16.38
N ALA A 23 24.31 11.81 17.24
CA ALA A 23 24.86 10.48 16.97
C ALA A 23 23.74 9.53 16.50
N PRO A 24 24.01 8.63 15.54
CA PRO A 24 22.98 7.71 15.05
C PRO A 24 22.37 6.96 16.24
N PRO A 25 21.03 6.83 16.31
CA PRO A 25 20.40 6.03 17.33
C PRO A 25 20.98 4.62 17.25
N SER A 26 21.32 4.04 18.40
CA SER A 26 21.79 2.66 18.49
C SER A 26 20.75 1.78 17.80
N ALA A 27 21.16 1.00 16.81
CA ALA A 27 20.27 0.00 16.21
C ALA A 27 19.68 -0.85 17.36
N PRO A 28 18.35 -1.13 17.36
CA PRO A 28 17.75 -1.99 18.37
C PRO A 28 18.57 -3.27 18.49
N GLN A 29 18.96 -3.65 19.72
CA GLN A 29 19.66 -4.91 19.96
C GLN A 29 18.76 -6.04 19.46
N GLN A 30 19.16 -6.67 18.36
CA GLN A 30 18.42 -7.79 17.81
C GLN A 30 18.49 -8.98 18.77
N PRO A 31 17.36 -9.69 18.99
CA PRO A 31 17.34 -10.88 19.82
C PRO A 31 18.35 -11.93 19.33
N ALA A 32 18.83 -12.78 20.24
CA ALA A 32 19.76 -13.87 19.90
C ALA A 32 19.15 -14.90 18.92
N PHE A 33 17.82 -14.91 18.81
CA PHE A 33 17.05 -15.68 17.84
C PHE A 33 16.56 -14.77 16.72
N ASP A 34 16.79 -15.17 15.47
CA ASP A 34 16.38 -14.43 14.28
C ASP A 34 15.14 -15.10 13.65
N PRO A 35 13.91 -14.63 13.94
CA PRO A 35 12.69 -15.26 13.47
C PRO A 35 12.53 -15.18 11.95
N THR A 36 13.22 -14.25 11.28
CA THR A 36 13.12 -14.10 9.81
C THR A 36 13.80 -15.25 9.06
N LYS A 37 14.62 -16.04 9.75
CA LYS A 37 15.32 -17.22 9.22
C LYS A 37 14.67 -18.54 9.60
N ASP A 38 13.61 -18.51 10.42
CA ASP A 38 12.89 -19.71 10.85
C ASP A 38 11.65 -19.95 9.97
N ILE A 39 11.65 -21.06 9.24
CA ILE A 39 10.56 -21.46 8.34
C ILE A 39 9.26 -21.67 9.12
N ASP A 40 9.33 -22.25 10.32
CA ASP A 40 8.14 -22.52 11.13
C ASP A 40 7.55 -21.22 11.69
N ALA A 41 8.40 -20.24 12.03
CA ALA A 41 7.95 -18.91 12.46
C ALA A 41 7.24 -18.17 11.32
N VAL A 42 7.81 -18.19 10.11
CA VAL A 42 7.20 -17.57 8.93
C VAL A 42 5.91 -18.30 8.53
N LEU A 43 5.90 -19.63 8.57
CA LEU A 43 4.70 -20.43 8.26
C LEU A 43 3.55 -20.10 9.20
N ARG A 44 3.78 -20.04 10.52
CA ARG A 44 2.75 -19.63 11.49
C ARG A 44 2.21 -18.23 11.20
N MET A 45 3.09 -17.28 10.85
CA MET A 45 2.68 -15.93 10.49
C MET A 45 1.75 -15.91 9.26
N LEU A 46 2.02 -16.76 8.27
CA LEU A 46 1.16 -16.91 7.10
C LEU A 46 -0.16 -17.60 7.44
N GLU A 47 -0.14 -18.66 8.27
CA GLU A 47 -1.34 -19.38 8.73
C GLU A 47 -2.27 -18.45 9.53
N ASP A 48 -1.71 -17.67 10.45
CA ASP A 48 -2.44 -16.63 11.19
C ASP A 48 -3.01 -15.58 10.23
N GLY A 49 -2.23 -15.13 9.25
CA GLY A 49 -2.70 -14.21 8.21
C GLY A 49 -3.89 -14.75 7.42
N VAL A 50 -3.86 -16.02 7.00
CA VAL A 50 -4.95 -16.67 6.28
C VAL A 50 -6.22 -16.76 7.12
N LYS A 51 -6.08 -17.06 8.42
CA LYS A 51 -7.20 -17.16 9.36
C LYS A 51 -7.78 -15.79 9.69
N ASP A 52 -6.93 -14.83 10.04
CA ASP A 52 -7.31 -13.46 10.43
C ASP A 52 -8.07 -12.75 9.30
N GLN A 53 -7.69 -13.02 8.06
CA GLN A 53 -8.30 -12.42 6.87
C GLN A 53 -9.41 -13.27 6.26
N ASN A 54 -9.74 -14.43 6.83
CA ASN A 54 -10.77 -15.34 6.31
C ASN A 54 -10.57 -15.74 4.82
N ILE A 55 -9.33 -15.88 4.37
CA ILE A 55 -8.94 -16.19 2.98
C ILE A 55 -8.55 -17.65 2.77
N SER A 56 -9.02 -18.56 3.65
CA SER A 56 -8.67 -19.98 3.60
C SER A 56 -9.03 -20.68 2.28
N HIS A 57 -10.01 -20.16 1.54
CA HIS A 57 -10.39 -20.68 0.22
C HIS A 57 -9.23 -20.64 -0.79
N PHE A 58 -8.33 -19.66 -0.68
CA PHE A 58 -7.19 -19.49 -1.58
C PHE A 58 -6.00 -20.40 -1.23
N TYR A 59 -5.94 -20.89 0.01
CA TYR A 59 -4.78 -21.56 0.58
C TYR A 59 -5.13 -22.96 1.08
N PRO A 60 -5.21 -23.97 0.19
CA PRO A 60 -5.44 -25.34 0.61
C PRO A 60 -4.29 -25.86 1.48
N SER A 61 -4.56 -26.93 2.24
CA SER A 61 -3.57 -27.52 3.16
C SER A 61 -2.22 -27.78 2.48
N GLY A 62 -1.14 -27.30 3.10
CA GLY A 62 0.23 -27.45 2.60
C GLY A 62 0.69 -26.40 1.58
N SER A 63 -0.20 -25.54 1.08
CA SER A 63 0.17 -24.50 0.09
C SER A 63 1.02 -23.35 0.66
N LEU A 64 0.96 -23.12 1.97
CA LEU A 64 1.71 -22.03 2.65
C LEU A 64 3.18 -22.38 2.89
N LYS A 65 3.51 -23.66 3.10
CA LYS A 65 4.89 -24.08 3.41
C LYS A 65 5.90 -23.70 2.31
N PRO A 66 5.62 -23.92 1.01
CA PRO A 66 6.49 -23.43 -0.06
C PRO A 66 6.68 -21.91 -0.08
N ILE A 67 5.68 -21.14 0.35
CA ILE A 67 5.76 -19.67 0.46
C ILE A 67 6.73 -19.30 1.59
N ALA A 68 6.56 -19.89 2.77
CA ALA A 68 7.46 -19.68 3.92
C ALA A 68 8.91 -20.05 3.59
N GLU A 69 9.12 -21.23 2.99
CA GLU A 69 10.44 -21.69 2.55
C GLU A 69 11.09 -20.74 1.55
N ARG A 70 10.31 -20.18 0.61
CA ARG A 70 10.81 -19.18 -0.33
C ARG A 70 11.24 -17.90 0.38
N ILE A 71 10.39 -17.36 1.26
CA ILE A 71 10.66 -16.11 1.99
C ILE A 71 11.95 -16.24 2.83
N VAL A 72 12.12 -17.35 3.53
CA VAL A 72 13.34 -17.62 4.32
C VAL A 72 14.55 -17.79 3.41
N ARG A 73 14.42 -18.58 2.34
CA ARG A 73 15.53 -18.84 1.40
C ARG A 73 16.02 -17.58 0.70
N THR A 74 15.12 -16.67 0.32
CA THR A 74 15.50 -15.40 -0.31
C THR A 74 16.03 -14.37 0.70
N GLY A 75 15.79 -14.57 1.99
CA GLY A 75 16.14 -13.61 3.03
C GLY A 75 15.31 -12.31 2.98
N ALA A 76 14.14 -12.35 2.32
CA ALA A 76 13.30 -11.17 2.08
C ALA A 76 12.99 -10.38 3.35
N LEU A 77 12.60 -11.07 4.42
CA LEU A 77 12.27 -10.45 5.71
C LEU A 77 13.48 -9.80 6.38
N THR A 78 14.65 -10.46 6.33
CA THR A 78 15.91 -9.93 6.86
C THR A 78 16.32 -8.67 6.10
N GLN A 79 16.22 -8.71 4.78
CA GLN A 79 16.55 -7.57 3.92
C GLN A 79 15.65 -6.37 4.22
N ILE A 80 14.34 -6.59 4.38
CA ILE A 80 13.41 -5.53 4.74
C ILE A 80 13.69 -5.00 6.15
N ALA A 81 13.87 -5.87 7.14
CA ALA A 81 14.19 -5.47 8.52
C ALA A 81 15.42 -4.56 8.57
N GLN A 82 16.48 -4.91 7.85
CA GLN A 82 17.72 -4.13 7.80
C GLN A 82 17.56 -2.84 7.01
N SER A 83 17.03 -2.90 5.78
CA SER A 83 16.93 -1.73 4.90
C SER A 83 15.97 -0.67 5.42
N TRP A 84 14.90 -1.09 6.11
CA TRP A 84 13.89 -0.20 6.67
C TRP A 84 14.05 0.02 8.18
N HIS A 85 15.14 -0.50 8.78
CA HIS A 85 15.44 -0.38 10.21
C HIS A 85 14.28 -0.81 11.13
N LEU A 86 13.59 -1.90 10.75
CA LEU A 86 12.45 -2.40 11.50
C LEU A 86 12.87 -3.40 12.58
N PRO A 87 12.17 -3.41 13.72
CA PRO A 87 12.11 -4.59 14.59
C PRO A 87 11.69 -5.83 13.80
N TYR A 88 12.23 -6.99 14.18
CA TYR A 88 11.92 -8.24 13.48
C TYR A 88 10.44 -8.60 13.58
N GLU A 89 9.76 -8.23 14.66
CA GLU A 89 8.32 -8.44 14.82
C GLU A 89 7.52 -7.74 13.71
N LEU A 90 7.88 -6.47 13.40
CA LEU A 90 7.23 -5.72 12.32
C LEU A 90 7.62 -6.25 10.94
N ALA A 91 8.87 -6.66 10.75
CA ALA A 91 9.30 -7.26 9.50
C ALA A 91 8.54 -8.58 9.24
N MET A 92 8.43 -9.46 10.25
CA MET A 92 7.71 -10.73 10.17
C MET A 92 6.27 -10.54 9.72
N ASP A 93 5.56 -9.54 10.23
CA ASP A 93 4.20 -9.23 9.82
C ASP A 93 4.07 -8.93 8.31
N LEU A 94 5.11 -8.40 7.67
CA LEU A 94 5.12 -8.13 6.23
C LEU A 94 5.13 -9.41 5.39
N ALA A 95 5.47 -10.57 5.95
CA ALA A 95 5.36 -11.85 5.25
C ALA A 95 3.93 -12.11 4.75
N ARG A 96 2.91 -11.57 5.43
CA ARG A 96 1.50 -11.67 5.04
C ARG A 96 1.22 -11.01 3.68
N LEU A 97 2.06 -10.11 3.19
CA LEU A 97 1.93 -9.55 1.83
C LEU A 97 2.05 -10.64 0.76
N ALA A 98 2.77 -11.74 1.02
CA ALA A 98 2.84 -12.88 0.11
C ALA A 98 1.49 -13.61 -0.09
N LEU A 99 0.48 -13.28 0.72
CA LEU A 99 -0.86 -13.84 0.63
C LEU A 99 -1.78 -13.05 -0.32
N PHE A 100 -1.33 -11.95 -0.93
CA PHE A 100 -2.20 -11.07 -1.70
C PHE A 100 -1.59 -10.69 -3.05
N ASP A 101 -2.42 -10.62 -4.08
CA ASP A 101 -2.12 -9.81 -5.26
C ASP A 101 -2.28 -8.32 -4.84
N ILE A 102 -1.28 -7.47 -5.08
CA ILE A 102 -1.34 -6.05 -4.67
C ILE A 102 -1.68 -5.17 -5.87
N ALA A 103 -2.69 -4.31 -5.71
CA ALA A 103 -3.07 -3.33 -6.70
C ALA A 103 -3.13 -1.92 -6.09
N LEU A 104 -2.45 -0.98 -6.74
CA LEU A 104 -2.35 0.41 -6.31
C LEU A 104 -3.21 1.30 -7.17
N LEU A 105 -3.96 2.19 -6.52
CA LEU A 105 -4.68 3.27 -7.15
C LEU A 105 -4.10 4.60 -6.67
N LEU A 106 -3.35 5.26 -7.53
CA LEU A 106 -2.57 6.45 -7.20
C LEU A 106 -3.27 7.71 -7.66
N ASP A 107 -3.26 8.73 -6.81
CA ASP A 107 -3.80 10.05 -7.12
C ASP A 107 -2.87 10.85 -8.04
N ASP A 108 -3.40 11.29 -9.18
CA ASP A 108 -2.77 12.21 -10.14
C ASP A 108 -3.60 13.48 -10.34
N SER A 109 -4.32 13.90 -9.30
CA SER A 109 -5.10 15.13 -9.29
C SER A 109 -4.20 16.38 -9.19
N ALA A 110 -4.81 17.54 -9.42
CA ALA A 110 -4.13 18.83 -9.34
C ALA A 110 -3.62 19.17 -7.93
N SER A 111 -4.36 18.76 -6.88
CA SER A 111 -3.98 19.05 -5.49
C SER A 111 -2.63 18.47 -5.10
N MET A 112 -2.25 17.34 -5.71
CA MET A 112 -0.95 16.67 -5.47
C MET A 112 0.25 17.55 -5.84
N GLN A 113 0.13 18.40 -6.86
CA GLN A 113 1.21 19.26 -7.32
C GLN A 113 1.17 20.66 -6.72
N PHE A 114 -0.02 21.27 -6.63
CA PHE A 114 -0.13 22.69 -6.27
C PHE A 114 -0.06 22.96 -4.77
N LEU A 115 -0.24 21.94 -3.93
CA LEU A 115 -0.24 22.07 -2.48
C LEU A 115 1.01 21.43 -1.87
N GLU A 116 1.45 22.00 -0.74
CA GLU A 116 2.57 21.47 0.06
C GLU A 116 3.92 21.33 -0.69
N ASN A 117 4.18 22.17 -1.70
CA ASN A 117 5.47 22.27 -2.39
C ASN A 117 6.06 20.91 -2.86
N GLY A 118 5.22 20.00 -3.32
CA GLY A 118 5.63 18.68 -3.83
C GLY A 118 5.86 17.60 -2.76
N VAL A 119 5.62 17.88 -1.48
CA VAL A 119 5.70 16.89 -0.38
C VAL A 119 4.79 15.69 -0.65
N ARG A 120 3.55 15.93 -1.13
CA ARG A 120 2.58 14.87 -1.45
C ARG A 120 3.11 13.88 -2.49
N ILE A 121 3.76 14.38 -3.54
CA ILE A 121 4.38 13.55 -4.58
C ILE A 121 5.58 12.78 -4.02
N ALA A 122 6.39 13.40 -3.16
CA ALA A 122 7.53 12.73 -2.52
C ALA A 122 7.07 11.60 -1.59
N GLU A 123 6.02 11.82 -0.79
CA GLU A 123 5.43 10.80 0.08
C GLU A 123 4.82 9.65 -0.71
N LEU A 124 4.06 9.96 -1.78
CA LEU A 124 3.53 8.95 -2.69
C LEU A 124 4.67 8.12 -3.30
N ARG A 125 5.73 8.76 -3.80
CA ARG A 125 6.90 8.06 -4.37
C ARG A 125 7.55 7.12 -3.36
N MET A 126 7.79 7.60 -2.14
CA MET A 126 8.39 6.80 -1.07
C MET A 126 7.52 5.61 -0.68
N MET A 127 6.21 5.82 -0.50
CA MET A 127 5.27 4.78 -0.10
C MET A 127 5.17 3.70 -1.18
N VAL A 128 4.97 4.10 -2.43
CA VAL A 128 4.80 3.16 -3.54
C VAL A 128 6.11 2.43 -3.86
N GLY A 129 7.25 3.10 -3.79
CA GLY A 129 8.57 2.46 -3.95
C GLY A 129 8.81 1.33 -2.94
N ARG A 130 8.43 1.56 -1.67
CA ARG A 130 8.51 0.54 -0.62
C ARG A 130 7.53 -0.61 -0.83
N ILE A 131 6.28 -0.32 -1.23
CA ILE A 131 5.30 -1.36 -1.55
C ILE A 131 5.81 -2.24 -2.69
N ALA A 132 6.31 -1.65 -3.79
CA ALA A 132 6.84 -2.39 -4.93
C ALA A 132 8.05 -3.26 -4.55
N THR A 133 8.94 -2.72 -3.72
CA THR A 133 10.12 -3.45 -3.23
C THR A 133 9.72 -4.64 -2.36
N ALA A 134 8.82 -4.44 -1.38
CA ALA A 134 8.33 -5.54 -0.55
C ALA A 134 7.57 -6.59 -1.37
N ALA A 135 6.67 -6.16 -2.24
CA ALA A 135 5.93 -7.07 -3.12
C ALA A 135 6.87 -7.88 -4.03
N GLY A 136 7.89 -7.26 -4.62
CA GLY A 136 8.89 -7.97 -5.43
C GLY A 136 9.76 -8.95 -4.64
N LEU A 137 9.91 -8.77 -3.33
CA LEU A 137 10.61 -9.70 -2.45
C LEU A 137 9.72 -10.86 -1.98
N PHE A 138 8.43 -10.58 -1.76
CA PHE A 138 7.45 -11.54 -1.24
C PHE A 138 6.68 -12.28 -2.32
N ASP A 139 6.67 -11.80 -3.55
CA ASP A 139 5.92 -12.37 -4.66
C ASP A 139 6.72 -12.38 -5.97
N SER A 140 6.27 -13.19 -6.93
CA SER A 140 6.92 -13.33 -8.23
C SER A 140 6.21 -12.58 -9.36
N ASP A 141 4.93 -12.24 -9.19
CA ASP A 141 4.12 -11.56 -10.20
C ASP A 141 4.13 -10.03 -10.07
N GLY A 142 4.51 -9.49 -8.90
CA GLY A 142 4.68 -8.05 -8.68
C GLY A 142 3.36 -7.33 -8.41
N ILE A 143 3.37 -6.00 -8.55
CA ILE A 143 2.20 -5.15 -8.29
C ILE A 143 1.57 -4.60 -9.55
N GLU A 144 0.27 -4.33 -9.44
CA GLU A 144 -0.51 -3.58 -10.43
C GLU A 144 -0.60 -2.12 -10.01
N VAL A 145 -0.32 -1.17 -10.91
CA VAL A 145 -0.37 0.27 -10.62
C VAL A 145 -1.31 0.95 -11.60
N ARG A 146 -2.32 1.64 -11.07
CA ARG A 146 -3.28 2.45 -11.82
C ARG A 146 -3.33 3.86 -11.24
N TRP A 147 -3.72 4.82 -12.06
CA TRP A 147 -3.93 6.20 -11.66
C TRP A 147 -5.41 6.52 -11.60
N LEU A 148 -5.82 7.50 -10.77
CA LEU A 148 -7.19 8.00 -10.77
C LEU A 148 -7.60 8.48 -12.16
N ASN A 149 -6.77 9.29 -12.81
CA ASN A 149 -7.12 9.93 -14.08
C ASN A 149 -6.35 9.35 -15.28
N SER A 150 -5.03 9.20 -15.18
CA SER A 150 -4.18 8.73 -16.28
C SER A 150 -4.57 7.33 -16.78
N LYS A 151 -4.37 7.12 -18.09
CA LYS A 151 -4.49 5.80 -18.74
C LYS A 151 -3.17 5.02 -18.74
N LYS A 152 -2.08 5.65 -18.31
CA LYS A 152 -0.81 4.94 -18.09
C LYS A 152 -1.01 3.95 -16.95
N GLU A 153 -0.36 2.82 -17.00
CA GLU A 153 -0.47 1.78 -15.97
C GLU A 153 0.83 0.98 -15.90
N GLY A 154 1.07 0.37 -14.75
CA GLY A 154 2.14 -0.60 -14.53
C GLY A 154 1.52 -1.96 -14.22
N ASN A 155 2.02 -3.02 -14.85
CA ASN A 155 1.60 -4.40 -14.57
C ASN A 155 2.84 -5.20 -14.22
N GLY A 156 2.77 -5.96 -13.12
CA GLY A 156 3.87 -6.77 -12.60
C GLY A 156 5.14 -6.01 -12.24
N PHE A 157 5.00 -4.85 -11.61
CA PHE A 157 6.16 -4.09 -11.12
C PHE A 157 6.74 -4.74 -9.86
N THR A 158 8.05 -4.95 -9.83
CA THR A 158 8.75 -5.61 -8.72
C THR A 158 9.85 -4.74 -8.12
N THR A 159 10.04 -3.54 -8.65
CA THR A 159 11.11 -2.62 -8.24
C THR A 159 10.59 -1.20 -8.07
N GLU A 160 11.22 -0.46 -7.17
CA GLU A 160 10.97 0.97 -6.98
C GLU A 160 11.21 1.77 -8.27
N ALA A 161 12.26 1.43 -9.04
CA ALA A 161 12.61 2.13 -10.28
C ALA A 161 11.47 2.14 -11.32
N GLN A 162 10.77 1.01 -11.49
CA GLN A 162 9.64 0.91 -12.42
C GLN A 162 8.48 1.82 -12.02
N VAL A 163 8.17 1.88 -10.72
CA VAL A 163 7.15 2.79 -10.18
C VAL A 163 7.56 4.24 -10.40
N VAL A 164 8.80 4.58 -10.02
CA VAL A 164 9.35 5.92 -10.16
C VAL A 164 9.23 6.44 -11.59
N GLU A 165 9.62 5.61 -12.56
CA GLU A 165 9.51 5.93 -13.99
C GLU A 165 8.04 6.17 -14.41
N LEU A 166 7.09 5.42 -13.83
CA LEU A 166 5.67 5.63 -14.08
C LEU A 166 5.15 6.94 -13.48
N ILE A 167 5.59 7.30 -12.27
CA ILE A 167 5.24 8.56 -11.58
C ILE A 167 5.73 9.77 -12.40
N GLU A 168 6.97 9.72 -12.89
CA GLU A 168 7.58 10.81 -13.67
C GLU A 168 6.87 11.09 -15.00
N ARG A 169 5.99 10.18 -15.43
CA ARG A 169 5.25 10.27 -16.69
C ARG A 169 3.82 10.80 -16.53
N VAL A 170 3.34 11.04 -15.31
CA VAL A 170 1.95 11.45 -15.09
C VAL A 170 1.78 12.98 -15.20
N LYS A 171 0.55 13.42 -15.42
CA LYS A 171 0.16 14.84 -15.35
C LYS A 171 -0.71 15.03 -14.11
N TRP A 172 -0.46 16.11 -13.38
CA TRP A 172 -1.10 16.45 -12.10
C TRP A 172 -2.10 17.60 -12.31
N ASP A 173 -3.12 17.38 -13.12
CA ASP A 173 -3.97 18.47 -13.64
C ASP A 173 -5.47 18.14 -13.66
N ARG A 174 -5.90 17.12 -12.91
CA ARG A 174 -7.29 16.61 -12.95
C ARG A 174 -7.95 16.49 -11.57
N ALA A 175 -9.21 16.06 -11.59
CA ALA A 175 -10.04 15.83 -10.41
C ALA A 175 -9.65 14.52 -9.69
N THR A 176 -10.39 14.17 -8.64
CA THR A 176 -10.15 13.00 -7.78
C THR A 176 -11.32 12.01 -7.89
N PRO A 177 -11.51 11.30 -9.03
CA PRO A 177 -12.62 10.36 -9.22
C PRO A 177 -12.32 8.98 -8.57
N LEU A 178 -12.14 8.96 -7.24
CA LEU A 178 -11.71 7.81 -6.45
C LEU A 178 -12.56 6.54 -6.67
N GLY A 179 -13.88 6.63 -6.48
CA GLY A 179 -14.80 5.50 -6.62
C GLY A 179 -14.86 5.00 -8.06
N THR A 180 -15.10 5.92 -9.01
CA THR A 180 -15.17 5.62 -10.43
C THR A 180 -13.90 4.95 -10.94
N ALA A 181 -12.72 5.47 -10.56
CA ALA A 181 -11.44 4.91 -10.96
C ALA A 181 -11.20 3.53 -10.34
N MET A 182 -11.48 3.34 -9.05
CA MET A 182 -11.35 2.03 -8.39
C MET A 182 -12.19 0.97 -9.10
N LYS A 183 -13.44 1.29 -9.44
CA LYS A 183 -14.33 0.37 -10.16
C LYS A 183 -13.77 -0.01 -11.53
N HIS A 184 -13.49 0.98 -12.38
CA HIS A 184 -13.17 0.74 -13.79
C HIS A 184 -11.72 0.31 -14.05
N LYS A 185 -10.78 0.69 -13.17
CA LYS A 185 -9.35 0.43 -13.37
C LYS A 185 -8.81 -0.72 -12.52
N ILE A 186 -9.47 -1.06 -11.41
CA ILE A 186 -9.04 -2.14 -10.52
C ILE A 186 -10.08 -3.26 -10.49
N LEU A 187 -11.26 -3.01 -9.91
CA LEU A 187 -12.23 -4.06 -9.61
C LEU A 187 -12.73 -4.79 -10.86
N GLU A 188 -13.12 -4.06 -11.90
CA GLU A 188 -13.58 -4.67 -13.15
C GLU A 188 -12.50 -5.49 -13.88
N PRO A 189 -11.32 -4.92 -14.22
CA PRO A 189 -10.32 -5.63 -15.02
C PRO A 189 -9.51 -6.67 -14.23
N LEU A 190 -9.21 -6.41 -12.95
CA LEU A 190 -8.29 -7.24 -12.16
C LEU A 190 -9.02 -8.25 -11.29
N VAL A 191 -10.23 -7.93 -10.80
CA VAL A 191 -10.98 -8.80 -9.87
C VAL A 191 -12.15 -9.49 -10.57
N TYR A 192 -13.17 -8.75 -11.00
CA TYR A 192 -14.41 -9.31 -11.54
C TYR A 192 -14.18 -10.12 -12.82
N LYS A 193 -13.27 -9.67 -13.69
CA LYS A 193 -12.88 -10.42 -14.89
C LYS A 193 -12.19 -11.74 -14.54
N LYS A 194 -11.33 -11.78 -13.51
CA LYS A 194 -10.68 -13.01 -13.04
C LYS A 194 -11.71 -13.97 -12.40
N ILE A 195 -12.65 -13.45 -11.59
CA ILE A 195 -13.74 -14.24 -11.00
C ILE A 195 -14.59 -14.92 -12.08
N LYS A 196 -15.05 -14.16 -13.09
CA LYS A 196 -15.85 -14.70 -14.19
C LYS A 196 -15.16 -15.83 -14.96
N LYS A 197 -13.82 -15.82 -14.98
CA LYS A 197 -12.98 -16.82 -15.65
C LYS A 197 -12.50 -17.94 -14.70
N ASN A 198 -12.93 -17.94 -13.44
CA ASN A 198 -12.43 -18.82 -12.38
C ASN A 198 -10.88 -18.80 -12.28
N ALA A 199 -10.31 -17.60 -12.44
CA ALA A 199 -8.88 -17.34 -12.56
C ALA A 199 -8.31 -16.50 -11.40
N LEU A 200 -9.11 -16.22 -10.37
CA LEU A 200 -8.64 -15.52 -9.17
C LEU A 200 -7.86 -16.53 -8.29
N LYS A 201 -6.54 -16.32 -8.16
CA LYS A 201 -5.62 -17.26 -7.48
C LYS A 201 -5.19 -16.82 -6.09
N LYS A 202 -5.17 -15.52 -5.84
CA LYS A 202 -4.94 -14.91 -4.53
C LYS A 202 -6.04 -13.85 -4.27
N PRO A 203 -6.33 -13.53 -3.01
CA PRO A 203 -7.10 -12.33 -2.68
C PRO A 203 -6.35 -11.07 -3.13
N PHE A 204 -7.06 -9.97 -3.33
CA PHE A 204 -6.46 -8.68 -3.67
C PHE A 204 -6.34 -7.77 -2.44
N LEU A 205 -5.20 -7.13 -2.31
CA LEU A 205 -5.03 -5.94 -1.46
C LEU A 205 -5.03 -4.71 -2.38
N ILE A 206 -6.08 -3.90 -2.30
CA ILE A 206 -6.21 -2.66 -3.06
C ILE A 206 -5.80 -1.49 -2.15
N ILE A 207 -4.73 -0.79 -2.51
CA ILE A 207 -4.24 0.38 -1.76
C ILE A 207 -4.46 1.63 -2.59
N SER A 208 -5.35 2.49 -2.14
CA SER A 208 -5.59 3.81 -2.72
C SER A 208 -4.75 4.86 -2.00
N VAL A 209 -3.85 5.53 -2.71
CA VAL A 209 -2.99 6.59 -2.17
C VAL A 209 -3.50 7.94 -2.69
N THR A 210 -3.99 8.81 -1.81
CA THR A 210 -4.64 10.09 -2.18
C THR A 210 -4.39 11.20 -1.18
N ASP A 211 -4.43 12.44 -1.62
CA ASP A 211 -4.31 13.65 -0.79
C ASP A 211 -5.65 14.37 -0.57
N GLY A 212 -6.76 13.82 -1.09
CA GLY A 212 -8.00 14.55 -1.26
C GLY A 212 -9.26 13.70 -1.05
N ALA A 213 -10.36 14.37 -0.71
CA ALA A 213 -11.69 13.80 -0.86
C ALA A 213 -12.08 13.68 -2.35
N PRO A 214 -13.01 12.79 -2.71
CA PRO A 214 -13.45 12.64 -4.09
C PRO A 214 -13.99 13.94 -4.70
N THR A 215 -13.61 14.23 -5.94
CA THR A 215 -14.11 15.38 -6.72
C THR A 215 -14.48 14.95 -8.14
N ALA A 216 -15.39 15.69 -8.76
CA ALA A 216 -15.98 15.36 -10.07
C ALA A 216 -16.73 14.01 -10.13
N GLU A 217 -17.14 13.49 -8.97
CA GLU A 217 -18.07 12.37 -8.79
C GLU A 217 -18.90 12.58 -7.50
N PRO A 218 -19.99 11.83 -7.28
CA PRO A 218 -20.67 11.84 -5.99
C PRO A 218 -19.73 11.41 -4.86
N ARG A 219 -19.73 12.13 -3.73
CA ARG A 219 -18.88 11.83 -2.56
C ARG A 219 -19.04 10.40 -2.05
N ASP A 220 -20.24 9.83 -2.19
CA ASP A 220 -20.58 8.48 -1.75
C ASP A 220 -20.31 7.39 -2.81
N GLU A 221 -19.75 7.74 -3.98
CA GLU A 221 -19.49 6.78 -5.06
C GLU A 221 -18.54 5.66 -4.60
N ILE A 222 -17.48 5.98 -3.84
CA ILE A 222 -16.59 4.95 -3.30
C ILE A 222 -17.33 3.96 -2.38
N VAL A 223 -18.29 4.43 -1.59
CA VAL A 223 -19.09 3.60 -0.69
C VAL A 223 -19.95 2.64 -1.52
N LYS A 224 -20.59 3.15 -2.56
CA LYS A 224 -21.38 2.33 -3.50
C LYS A 224 -20.50 1.26 -4.17
N VAL A 225 -19.29 1.62 -4.59
CA VAL A 225 -18.34 0.71 -5.24
C VAL A 225 -17.91 -0.41 -4.29
N ILE A 226 -17.61 -0.11 -3.02
CA ILE A 226 -17.23 -1.12 -2.02
C ILE A 226 -18.42 -2.05 -1.70
N ILE A 227 -19.63 -1.50 -1.56
CA ILE A 227 -20.86 -2.29 -1.39
C ILE A 227 -21.09 -3.21 -2.60
N GLU A 228 -20.92 -2.69 -3.83
CA GLU A 228 -21.04 -3.48 -5.05
C GLU A 228 -20.03 -4.64 -5.07
N ALA A 229 -18.78 -4.38 -4.67
CA ALA A 229 -17.74 -5.40 -4.59
C ALA A 229 -18.11 -6.50 -3.58
N ARG A 230 -18.49 -6.11 -2.36
CA ARG A 230 -18.96 -7.04 -1.32
C ARG A 230 -20.12 -7.90 -1.82
N ASP A 231 -21.14 -7.29 -2.42
CA ASP A 231 -22.35 -7.99 -2.86
C ASP A 231 -22.07 -8.94 -4.04
N LYS A 232 -21.14 -8.58 -4.93
CA LYS A 232 -20.66 -9.46 -6.01
C LYS A 232 -19.87 -10.64 -5.46
N LEU A 233 -18.94 -10.38 -4.54
CA LEU A 233 -18.07 -11.38 -3.94
C LEU A 233 -18.82 -12.35 -3.03
N SER A 234 -19.86 -11.88 -2.34
CA SER A 234 -20.76 -12.71 -1.52
C SER A 234 -21.48 -13.80 -2.31
N LYS A 235 -21.58 -13.64 -3.64
CA LYS A 235 -22.19 -14.62 -4.56
C LYS A 235 -21.16 -15.60 -5.13
N THR A 236 -19.94 -15.59 -4.62
CA THR A 236 -18.82 -16.43 -5.08
C THR A 236 -18.25 -17.24 -3.92
N PRO A 237 -17.52 -18.33 -4.19
CA PRO A 237 -16.81 -19.09 -3.16
C PRO A 237 -15.71 -18.29 -2.43
N TYR A 238 -15.28 -17.15 -2.98
CA TYR A 238 -14.18 -16.36 -2.43
C TYR A 238 -14.59 -15.48 -1.25
N THR A 239 -15.89 -15.23 -1.06
CA THR A 239 -16.44 -14.32 -0.02
C THR A 239 -15.99 -12.85 -0.20
N PRO A 240 -16.58 -11.87 0.51
CA PRO A 240 -16.11 -10.47 0.47
C PRO A 240 -14.62 -10.29 0.80
N ASP A 241 -14.04 -11.18 1.62
CA ASP A 241 -12.64 -11.10 2.06
C ASP A 241 -11.62 -11.40 0.95
N ALA A 242 -12.10 -11.78 -0.24
CA ALA A 242 -11.27 -11.86 -1.44
C ALA A 242 -10.67 -10.52 -1.87
N VAL A 243 -11.18 -9.39 -1.36
CA VAL A 243 -10.66 -8.05 -1.62
C VAL A 243 -10.59 -7.29 -0.31
N SER A 244 -9.39 -6.87 0.06
CA SER A 244 -9.15 -5.92 1.14
C SER A 244 -8.96 -4.52 0.55
N PHE A 245 -9.71 -3.55 1.07
CA PHE A 245 -9.60 -2.15 0.66
C PHE A 245 -8.78 -1.38 1.68
N GLN A 246 -7.83 -0.59 1.20
CA GLN A 246 -7.07 0.30 2.05
C GLN A 246 -6.96 1.68 1.43
N PHE A 247 -7.09 2.70 2.26
CA PHE A 247 -6.84 4.09 1.90
C PHE A 247 -5.66 4.63 2.67
N ALA A 248 -4.70 5.22 1.97
CA ALA A 248 -3.53 5.84 2.51
C ALA A 248 -3.52 7.32 2.12
N GLN A 249 -3.55 8.19 3.13
CA GLN A 249 -3.43 9.62 2.89
C GLN A 249 -1.96 10.04 2.75
N VAL A 250 -1.70 10.92 1.79
CA VAL A 250 -0.46 11.71 1.69
C VAL A 250 -0.78 13.19 1.90
N GLY A 251 0.19 13.96 2.41
CA GLY A 251 -0.01 15.35 2.80
C GLY A 251 -0.86 15.53 4.06
N ASN A 252 -1.21 16.78 4.39
CA ASN A 252 -1.94 17.13 5.63
C ASN A 252 -3.34 17.68 5.41
N ASP A 253 -3.95 17.41 4.25
CA ASP A 253 -5.28 17.91 3.94
C ASP A 253 -6.33 17.44 4.96
N LEU A 254 -6.99 18.41 5.61
CA LEU A 254 -7.96 18.14 6.66
C LEU A 254 -9.27 17.59 6.11
N GLU A 255 -9.67 17.97 4.90
CA GLU A 255 -10.90 17.47 4.28
C GLU A 255 -10.72 16.01 3.85
N ALA A 256 -9.57 15.68 3.26
CA ALA A 256 -9.18 14.31 2.95
C ALA A 256 -9.15 13.45 4.21
N ARG A 257 -8.56 13.97 5.29
CA ARG A 257 -8.51 13.28 6.58
C ARG A 257 -9.91 12.97 7.11
N GLN A 258 -10.79 13.99 7.16
CA GLN A 258 -12.16 13.82 7.63
C GLN A 258 -12.93 12.83 6.77
N PHE A 259 -12.79 12.92 5.45
CA PHE A 259 -13.40 11.98 4.52
C PHE A 259 -12.94 10.54 4.78
N LEU A 260 -11.65 10.30 4.98
CA LEU A 260 -11.15 8.96 5.24
C LEU A 260 -11.58 8.45 6.63
N GLU A 261 -11.63 9.30 7.66
CA GLU A 261 -12.19 8.95 8.97
C GLU A 261 -13.69 8.58 8.87
N GLU A 262 -14.46 9.26 8.01
CA GLU A 262 -15.86 8.91 7.70
C GLU A 262 -15.96 7.54 7.03
N ILE A 263 -15.03 7.20 6.13
CA ILE A 263 -14.98 5.90 5.44
C ILE A 263 -14.63 4.77 6.43
N ASP A 264 -13.62 4.97 7.28
CA ASP A 264 -13.16 4.00 8.29
C ASP A 264 -14.25 3.67 9.31
N SER A 265 -15.00 4.69 9.73
CA SER A 265 -16.10 4.56 10.70
C SER A 265 -17.48 4.30 10.06
N HIS A 266 -17.55 4.14 8.73
CA HIS A 266 -18.81 4.01 8.03
C HIS A 266 -19.57 2.74 8.47
N PRO A 267 -20.86 2.84 8.84
CA PRO A 267 -21.60 1.72 9.45
C PRO A 267 -21.73 0.49 8.56
N THR A 268 -21.67 0.67 7.24
CA THR A 268 -21.84 -0.42 6.26
C THR A 268 -20.54 -1.00 5.73
N ILE A 269 -19.47 -0.20 5.67
CA ILE A 269 -18.22 -0.57 4.97
C ILE A 269 -16.97 -0.47 5.85
N GLY A 270 -17.06 0.12 7.05
CA GLY A 270 -15.92 0.32 7.94
C GLY A 270 -15.18 -0.97 8.27
N SER A 271 -15.90 -2.10 8.37
CA SER A 271 -15.28 -3.41 8.59
C SER A 271 -14.56 -3.99 7.37
N LEU A 272 -14.69 -3.37 6.19
CA LEU A 272 -14.12 -3.83 4.92
C LEU A 272 -12.95 -2.96 4.44
N VAL A 273 -12.70 -1.85 5.13
CA VAL A 273 -11.69 -0.85 4.78
C VAL A 273 -10.72 -0.70 5.94
N ASP A 274 -9.48 -0.34 5.64
CA ASP A 274 -8.50 0.12 6.63
C ASP A 274 -7.97 1.48 6.16
N VAL A 275 -7.92 2.44 7.07
CA VAL A 275 -7.44 3.79 6.78
C VAL A 275 -6.11 4.06 7.46
N LEU A 276 -5.18 4.55 6.65
CA LEU A 276 -3.89 5.03 7.09
C LEU A 276 -3.82 6.55 6.91
N LEU A 277 -3.72 7.24 8.03
CA LEU A 277 -3.48 8.67 8.08
C LEU A 277 -1.98 8.97 8.26
N PRO A 278 -1.47 10.09 7.71
CA PRO A 278 -0.07 10.46 7.84
C PRO A 278 0.36 10.59 9.32
N SER A 279 1.59 10.18 9.59
CA SER A 279 2.19 10.33 10.92
C SER A 279 2.48 11.81 11.21
N PRO A 280 2.08 12.34 12.38
CA PRO A 280 2.39 13.73 12.78
C PRO A 280 3.90 14.06 12.81
N ALA A 281 4.78 13.05 12.76
CA ALA A 281 6.23 13.22 12.82
C ALA A 281 6.84 13.83 11.54
N LEU A 282 6.24 13.61 10.36
CA LEU A 282 6.77 14.12 9.08
C LEU A 282 6.55 15.63 8.92
N HIS A 283 5.54 16.20 9.57
CA HIS A 283 5.22 17.64 9.49
C HIS A 283 6.10 18.54 10.38
N ARG A 284 7.08 17.99 11.10
CA ARG A 284 8.08 18.77 11.87
C ARG A 284 9.36 19.08 11.10
N LEU A 285 9.46 18.65 9.84
CA LEU A 285 10.54 19.08 8.97
C LEU A 285 10.03 20.30 8.20
N GLY A 286 10.59 21.48 8.53
CA GLY A 286 10.26 22.75 7.89
C GLY A 286 10.55 22.74 6.38
N PRO A 287 10.25 23.85 5.68
CA PRO A 287 10.38 23.91 4.22
C PRO A 287 11.79 23.50 3.78
N ILE A 288 11.86 22.44 2.96
CA ILE A 288 13.07 22.02 2.29
C ILE A 288 13.38 23.11 1.27
N HIS A 289 14.40 23.93 1.53
CA HIS A 289 14.92 24.85 0.53
C HIS A 289 15.44 24.02 -0.65
N SER A 290 14.69 23.98 -1.74
CA SER A 290 15.20 23.53 -3.03
C SER A 290 16.28 24.51 -3.46
N GLY A 291 17.54 24.09 -3.40
CA GLY A 291 18.70 24.83 -3.91
C GLY A 291 18.69 24.91 -5.43
N TRP A 292 17.74 25.64 -5.99
CA TRP A 292 17.82 26.19 -7.34
C TRP A 292 18.22 27.66 -7.21
N ASP A 293 19.54 27.89 -7.19
CA ASP A 293 20.12 29.22 -7.30
C ASP A 293 20.16 29.59 -8.79
N SER A 294 19.21 30.38 -9.25
CA SER A 294 19.26 31.03 -10.56
C SER A 294 20.08 32.31 -10.44
N SER A 295 21.40 32.17 -10.45
CA SER A 295 22.34 33.29 -10.44
C SER A 295 23.48 33.02 -11.42
N ASP A 296 23.19 33.03 -12.72
CA ASP A 296 24.20 33.26 -13.76
C ASP A 296 23.52 33.84 -15.01
N GLU A 297 23.20 35.13 -14.94
CA GLU A 297 23.07 36.00 -16.12
C GLU A 297 23.74 37.34 -15.80
N LYS A 298 24.98 37.49 -16.30
CA LYS A 298 25.62 38.76 -16.65
C LYS A 298 26.41 38.59 -17.93
#